data_AF-A0AAN4TF69-F1
#
_entry.id   AF-A0AAN4TF69-F1
#
_cell.length_a   1.000
_cell.length_b   1.000
_cell.length_c   1.000
_cell.angle_alpha   90.00
_cell.angle_beta   90.00
_cell.angle_gamma   90.00
#
_symmetry.space_group_name_H-M   'P 1'
#
loop_
_entity.id
_entity.type
_entity.pdbx_description
1 polymer ?
#
loop_
_entity_poly.entity_id
_entity_poly.type
_entity_poly.pdbx_seq_one_letter_code
_entity_poly.pdbx_strand_id
1 'polypeptide(L)'
;MLRSNEAYGWHFQYLTVIGLALSTLTFAVALLADLTLSARLFLVKNLLSICSAPMEVLISVLYWSLRMWYRTGLIFQCTLASPQAGLLFRWILELISYRSADIGFHAVPAIVLLIDLLLLSPPWTISIVPALGLSSTIALSYWVWIERCYKYNGWYPYPIFEQVRFEGRVGLFLMSAIVMALSTATLQWLYGRVNGFGTASKPKARPGALKQNGTSKQNGGL
;
A
#
# COMPACT_ATOMS: atom_id res chain seq x y z
N MET A 1 16.76 -8.94 -21.98
CA MET A 1 16.12 -8.74 -20.66
C MET A 1 15.77 -10.12 -20.12
N LEU A 2 16.30 -10.51 -18.96
CA LEU A 2 15.90 -11.75 -18.31
C LEU A 2 14.39 -11.66 -18.00
N ARG A 3 13.62 -12.71 -18.28
CA ARG A 3 12.25 -12.79 -17.76
C ARG A 3 12.31 -12.76 -16.24
N SER A 4 11.31 -12.17 -15.57
CA SER A 4 11.27 -12.11 -14.10
C SER A 4 11.37 -13.50 -13.45
N ASN A 5 11.01 -14.57 -14.16
CA ASN A 5 11.18 -15.95 -13.72
C ASN A 5 12.64 -16.42 -13.56
N GLU A 6 13.58 -15.75 -14.22
CA GLU A 6 15.01 -16.08 -14.21
C GLU A 6 15.85 -15.01 -13.51
N ALA A 7 15.21 -13.91 -13.10
CA ALA A 7 15.86 -12.79 -12.44
C ALA A 7 16.09 -13.07 -10.94
N TYR A 8 17.21 -12.59 -10.41
CA TYR A 8 17.44 -12.53 -8.97
C TYR A 8 16.33 -11.72 -8.30
N GLY A 9 15.78 -12.25 -7.19
CA GLY A 9 14.62 -11.67 -6.51
C GLY A 9 13.27 -12.02 -7.15
N TRP A 10 13.25 -12.76 -8.26
CA TRP A 10 12.04 -13.24 -8.94
C TRP A 10 11.01 -12.12 -9.14
N HIS A 11 9.73 -12.37 -8.83
CA HIS A 11 8.69 -11.33 -8.83
C HIS A 11 8.73 -10.41 -7.61
N PHE A 12 9.49 -10.73 -6.56
CA PHE A 12 9.62 -9.89 -5.36
C PHE A 12 10.52 -8.66 -5.56
N GLN A 13 11.03 -8.43 -6.77
CA GLN A 13 11.62 -7.15 -7.13
C GLN A 13 10.57 -6.04 -7.31
N TYR A 14 9.29 -6.41 -7.54
CA TYR A 14 8.21 -5.44 -7.65
C TYR A 14 7.60 -5.17 -6.27
N LEU A 15 7.59 -3.89 -5.85
CA LEU A 15 6.90 -3.44 -4.64
C LEU A 15 5.44 -3.87 -4.62
N THR A 16 4.76 -3.83 -5.77
CA THR A 16 3.38 -4.30 -5.91
C THR A 16 3.22 -5.77 -5.52
N VAL A 17 4.17 -6.64 -5.90
CA VAL A 17 4.12 -8.08 -5.55
C VAL A 17 4.38 -8.28 -4.06
N ILE A 18 5.32 -7.54 -3.47
CA ILE A 18 5.55 -7.53 -2.02
C ILE A 18 4.27 -7.09 -1.28
N GLY A 19 3.63 -6.03 -1.76
CA GLY A 19 2.35 -5.53 -1.25
C GLY A 19 1.27 -6.61 -1.29
N LEU A 20 1.00 -7.14 -2.48
CA LEU A 20 0.00 -8.18 -2.71
C LEU A 20 0.23 -9.41 -1.84
N ALA A 21 1.48 -9.84 -1.69
CA ALA A 21 1.84 -10.96 -0.83
C ALA A 21 1.53 -10.67 0.64
N LEU A 22 1.89 -9.48 1.14
CA LEU A 22 1.59 -9.09 2.52
C LEU A 22 0.08 -8.94 2.74
N SER A 23 -0.64 -8.33 1.82
CA SER A 23 -2.10 -8.16 1.87
C SER A 23 -2.82 -9.51 1.89
N THR A 24 -2.38 -10.44 1.04
CA THR A 24 -2.90 -11.81 1.00
C THR A 24 -2.61 -12.54 2.30
N LEU A 25 -1.41 -12.40 2.86
CA LEU A 25 -1.07 -12.97 4.17
C LEU A 25 -1.95 -12.37 5.28
N THR A 26 -2.15 -11.05 5.30
CA THR A 26 -3.02 -10.37 6.26
C THR A 26 -4.43 -10.95 6.23
N PHE A 27 -5.04 -11.07 5.04
CA PHE A 27 -6.39 -11.64 4.90
C PHE A 27 -6.45 -13.14 5.16
N ALA A 28 -5.43 -13.90 4.81
CA ALA A 28 -5.36 -15.33 5.15
C ALA A 28 -5.34 -15.54 6.66
N VAL A 29 -4.53 -14.76 7.39
CA VAL A 29 -4.49 -14.81 8.86
C VAL A 29 -5.81 -14.30 9.46
N ALA A 30 -6.43 -13.25 8.88
CA ALA A 30 -7.74 -12.77 9.31
C ALA A 30 -8.83 -13.85 9.16
N LEU A 31 -8.89 -14.51 8.00
CA LEU A 31 -9.80 -15.61 7.74
C LEU A 31 -9.60 -16.76 8.73
N LEU A 32 -8.35 -17.15 8.98
CA LEU A 32 -8.04 -18.18 9.99
C LEU A 32 -8.44 -17.72 11.40
N ALA A 33 -8.26 -16.45 11.75
CA ALA A 33 -8.69 -15.90 13.03
C ALA A 33 -10.22 -15.98 13.20
N ASP A 34 -10.98 -15.72 12.14
CA ASP A 34 -12.45 -15.77 12.17
C ASP A 34 -12.97 -17.21 12.21
N LEU A 35 -12.37 -18.13 11.45
CA LEU A 35 -12.74 -19.55 11.45
C LEU A 35 -12.41 -20.24 12.78
N THR A 36 -11.32 -19.85 13.44
CA THR A 36 -10.86 -20.47 14.70
C THR A 36 -11.24 -19.69 15.95
N LEU A 37 -11.80 -18.49 15.80
CA LEU A 37 -12.06 -17.53 16.88
C LEU A 37 -10.81 -17.21 17.75
N SER A 38 -9.61 -17.34 17.17
CA SER A 38 -8.34 -17.21 17.89
C SER A 38 -7.93 -15.75 18.08
N ALA A 39 -7.85 -15.32 19.34
CA ALA A 39 -7.34 -14.00 19.72
C ALA A 39 -5.87 -13.76 19.30
N ARG A 40 -5.06 -14.83 19.24
CA ARG A 40 -3.66 -14.74 18.81
C ARG A 40 -3.55 -14.46 17.31
N LEU A 41 -4.33 -15.18 16.50
CA LEU A 41 -4.37 -14.92 15.06
C LEU A 41 -4.95 -13.54 14.77
N PHE A 42 -5.94 -13.10 15.55
CA PHE A 42 -6.46 -11.74 15.47
C PHE A 42 -5.40 -10.69 15.82
N LEU A 43 -4.54 -10.94 16.81
CA LEU A 43 -3.41 -10.05 17.07
C LEU A 43 -2.43 -10.02 15.90
N VAL A 44 -2.08 -11.18 15.33
CA VAL A 44 -1.18 -11.26 14.18
C VAL A 44 -1.75 -10.53 12.97
N LYS A 45 -3.05 -10.68 12.65
CA LYS A 45 -3.68 -9.94 11.54
C LYS A 45 -3.58 -8.42 11.75
N ASN A 46 -3.77 -7.95 12.99
CA ASN A 46 -3.65 -6.53 13.32
C ASN A 46 -2.20 -6.04 13.22
N LEU A 47 -1.21 -6.87 13.58
CA LEU A 47 0.20 -6.50 13.40
C LEU A 47 0.59 -6.43 11.92
N LEU A 48 0.09 -7.37 11.10
CA LEU A 48 0.31 -7.34 9.66
C LEU A 48 -0.37 -6.14 9.00
N SER A 49 -1.58 -5.79 9.43
CA SER A 49 -2.35 -4.66 8.85
C SER A 49 -1.71 -3.30 9.10
N ILE A 50 -0.94 -3.14 10.20
CA ILE A 50 -0.13 -1.94 10.46
C ILE A 50 0.85 -1.65 9.32
N CYS A 51 1.35 -2.69 8.65
CA CYS A 51 2.25 -2.55 7.51
C CYS A 51 1.51 -2.63 6.17
N SER A 52 0.58 -3.57 6.01
CA SER A 52 -0.06 -3.85 4.71
C SER A 52 -0.99 -2.72 4.26
N ALA A 53 -1.81 -2.17 5.15
CA ALA A 53 -2.75 -1.11 4.79
C ALA A 53 -2.06 0.17 4.27
N PRO A 54 -1.08 0.76 4.97
CA PRO A 54 -0.42 1.96 4.46
C PRO A 54 0.47 1.67 3.24
N MET A 55 1.06 0.47 3.14
CA MET A 55 1.85 0.08 1.97
C MET A 55 0.99 -0.05 0.70
N GLU A 56 -0.19 -0.67 0.78
CA GLU A 56 -1.10 -0.76 -0.38
C GLU A 56 -1.67 0.60 -0.78
N VAL A 57 -1.96 1.47 0.20
CA VAL A 57 -2.32 2.87 -0.11
C VAL A 57 -1.18 3.58 -0.82
N LEU A 58 0.07 3.43 -0.36
CA LEU A 58 1.24 3.97 -1.04
C LEU A 58 1.35 3.43 -2.48
N ILE A 59 1.26 2.12 -2.68
CA ILE A 59 1.34 1.49 -4.01
C ILE A 59 0.24 2.06 -4.93
N SER A 60 -0.98 2.18 -4.42
CA SER A 60 -2.11 2.76 -5.16
C SER A 60 -1.82 4.19 -5.58
N VAL A 61 -1.42 5.05 -4.62
CA VAL A 61 -1.11 6.46 -4.88
C VAL A 61 0.02 6.57 -5.91
N LEU A 62 1.13 5.86 -5.72
CA LEU A 62 2.26 5.89 -6.65
C LEU A 62 1.85 5.47 -8.06
N TYR A 63 1.12 4.36 -8.20
CA TYR A 63 0.69 3.86 -9.49
C TYR A 63 -0.23 4.85 -10.21
N TRP A 64 -1.28 5.33 -9.55
CA TRP A 64 -2.25 6.23 -10.17
C TRP A 64 -1.65 7.60 -10.45
N SER A 65 -0.77 8.13 -9.58
CA SER A 65 -0.04 9.38 -9.83
C SER A 65 0.88 9.27 -11.05
N LEU A 66 1.66 8.18 -11.16
CA LEU A 66 2.53 7.95 -12.33
C LEU A 66 1.72 7.74 -13.61
N ARG A 67 0.61 7.00 -13.53
CA ARG A 67 -0.29 6.79 -14.68
C ARG A 67 -0.91 8.11 -15.14
N MET A 68 -1.37 8.94 -14.21
CA MET A 68 -1.91 10.26 -14.52
C MET A 68 -0.85 11.15 -15.17
N TRP A 69 0.36 11.19 -14.61
CA TRP A 69 1.50 11.93 -15.15
C TRP A 69 1.84 11.50 -16.60
N TYR A 70 1.88 10.20 -16.86
CA TYR A 70 2.17 9.68 -18.21
C TYR A 70 1.04 9.98 -19.20
N ARG A 71 -0.22 9.98 -18.73
CA ARG A 71 -1.39 10.25 -19.55
C ARG A 71 -1.53 11.73 -19.92
N THR A 72 -1.24 12.65 -18.99
CA THR A 72 -1.33 14.11 -19.22
C THR A 72 -0.14 14.68 -19.99
N GLY A 73 0.89 13.87 -20.26
CA GLY A 73 1.82 14.13 -21.36
C GLY A 73 2.99 15.07 -21.07
N LEU A 74 3.41 15.27 -19.80
CA LEU A 74 4.59 16.10 -19.52
C LEU A 74 5.94 15.49 -19.98
N ILE A 75 5.96 14.23 -20.45
CA ILE A 75 7.13 13.57 -21.07
C ILE A 75 6.82 13.08 -22.51
N PHE A 76 5.55 13.02 -22.92
CA PHE A 76 5.17 12.55 -24.26
C PHE A 76 5.42 13.61 -25.37
N GLN A 77 5.94 14.78 -25.01
CA GLN A 77 6.34 15.81 -25.97
C GLN A 77 7.72 15.56 -26.60
N CYS A 78 8.57 14.70 -26.01
CA CYS A 78 9.95 14.50 -26.48
C CYS A 78 10.17 13.28 -27.38
N THR A 79 9.21 12.37 -27.51
CA THR A 79 9.37 11.12 -28.32
C THR A 79 8.37 11.04 -29.47
N LEU A 80 8.04 12.18 -30.09
CA LEU A 80 7.24 12.22 -31.32
C LEU A 80 7.95 13.09 -32.37
N ALA A 81 8.99 12.54 -32.97
CA ALA A 81 9.47 12.96 -34.28
C ALA A 81 8.76 12.20 -35.44
N SER A 82 7.70 11.43 -35.15
CA SER A 82 6.87 10.78 -36.18
C SER A 82 5.38 10.78 -35.77
N PRO A 83 4.52 11.56 -36.44
CA PRO A 83 3.13 11.78 -36.00
C PRO A 83 2.17 10.62 -36.26
N GLN A 84 2.45 9.72 -37.22
CA GLN A 84 1.41 8.78 -37.70
C GLN A 84 1.46 7.36 -37.11
N ALA A 85 2.60 6.88 -36.60
CA ALA A 85 2.72 5.49 -36.08
C ALA A 85 2.46 5.35 -34.57
N GLY A 86 2.74 6.40 -33.79
CA GLY A 86 2.62 6.36 -32.32
C GLY A 86 1.18 6.42 -31.81
N LEU A 87 0.27 7.06 -32.54
CA LEU A 87 -1.12 7.22 -32.09
C LEU A 87 -1.89 5.89 -32.12
N LEU A 88 -1.83 5.16 -33.23
CA LEU A 88 -2.55 3.89 -33.39
C LEU A 88 -2.03 2.82 -32.44
N PHE A 89 -0.72 2.73 -32.21
CA PHE A 89 -0.13 1.80 -31.24
C PHE A 89 -0.48 2.16 -29.78
N ARG A 90 -0.57 3.46 -29.45
CA ARG A 90 -0.98 3.95 -28.13
C ARG A 90 -2.47 3.73 -27.86
N TRP A 91 -3.34 3.95 -28.85
CA TRP A 91 -4.77 3.65 -28.76
C TRP A 91 -5.02 2.15 -28.65
N ILE A 92 -4.30 1.32 -29.40
CA ILE A 92 -4.40 -0.15 -29.32
C ILE A 92 -3.87 -0.67 -27.97
N LEU A 93 -2.78 -0.13 -27.43
CA LEU A 93 -2.32 -0.46 -26.08
C LEU A 93 -3.28 0.03 -24.99
N GLU A 94 -3.86 1.23 -25.11
CA GLU A 94 -4.86 1.74 -24.14
C GLU A 94 -6.21 0.99 -24.23
N LEU A 95 -6.58 0.47 -25.40
CA LEU A 95 -7.80 -0.32 -25.63
C LEU A 95 -7.62 -1.78 -25.20
N ILE A 96 -6.42 -2.35 -25.34
CA ILE A 96 -6.08 -3.74 -25.00
C ILE A 96 -5.59 -3.89 -23.54
N SER A 97 -5.05 -2.83 -22.92
CA SER A 97 -4.52 -2.87 -21.55
C SER A 97 -5.64 -2.78 -20.49
N TYR A 98 -6.29 -3.92 -20.27
CA TYR A 98 -6.50 -4.53 -18.95
C TYR A 98 -6.85 -3.61 -17.77
N ARG A 99 -7.88 -2.76 -17.91
CA ARG A 99 -8.49 -1.95 -16.82
C ARG A 99 -8.69 -2.75 -15.52
N SER A 100 -9.05 -4.03 -15.63
CA SER A 100 -9.29 -4.94 -14.51
C SER A 100 -8.03 -5.33 -13.73
N ALA A 101 -6.87 -5.46 -14.38
CA ALA A 101 -5.61 -5.82 -13.71
C ALA A 101 -5.01 -4.61 -13.01
N ASP A 102 -5.08 -3.43 -13.64
CA ASP A 102 -4.67 -2.19 -12.99
C ASP A 102 -5.44 -1.97 -11.69
N ILE A 103 -6.78 -2.10 -11.75
CA ILE A 103 -7.66 -2.01 -10.60
C ILE A 103 -7.35 -3.15 -9.60
N GLY A 104 -7.23 -4.38 -10.08
CA GLY A 104 -7.02 -5.57 -9.25
C GLY A 104 -5.71 -5.56 -8.46
N PHE A 105 -4.62 -5.08 -9.06
CA PHE A 105 -3.31 -5.08 -8.41
C PHE A 105 -3.03 -3.80 -7.62
N HIS A 106 -3.63 -2.67 -7.98
CA HIS A 106 -3.24 -1.37 -7.41
C HIS A 106 -4.37 -0.65 -6.67
N ALA A 107 -5.64 -0.99 -6.87
CA ALA A 107 -6.76 -0.35 -6.18
C ALA A 107 -7.45 -1.31 -5.20
N VAL A 108 -7.77 -2.53 -5.62
CA VAL A 108 -8.53 -3.50 -4.81
C VAL A 108 -7.85 -3.78 -3.46
N PRO A 109 -6.53 -4.10 -3.37
CA PRO A 109 -5.89 -4.44 -2.10
C PRO A 109 -5.98 -3.30 -1.08
N ALA A 110 -5.75 -2.06 -1.54
CA ALA A 110 -5.90 -0.86 -0.72
C ALA A 110 -7.35 -0.72 -0.25
N ILE A 111 -8.33 -0.79 -1.15
CA ILE A 111 -9.76 -0.64 -0.81
C ILE A 111 -10.19 -1.66 0.23
N VAL A 112 -9.87 -2.95 0.04
CA VAL A 112 -10.32 -3.99 0.97
C VAL A 112 -9.63 -3.88 2.33
N LEU A 113 -8.36 -3.50 2.38
CA LEU A 113 -7.66 -3.25 3.65
C LEU A 113 -8.18 -2.00 4.35
N LEU A 114 -8.61 -0.97 3.62
CA LEU A 114 -9.27 0.20 4.18
C LEU A 114 -10.62 -0.15 4.79
N ILE A 115 -11.40 -0.99 4.11
CA ILE A 115 -12.68 -1.49 4.64
C ILE A 115 -12.44 -2.31 5.91
N ASP A 116 -11.51 -3.27 5.88
CA ASP A 116 -11.17 -4.06 7.07
C ASP A 116 -10.70 -3.16 8.21
N LEU A 117 -9.78 -2.23 7.93
CA LEU A 117 -9.26 -1.32 8.92
C LEU A 117 -10.36 -0.47 9.55
N LEU A 118 -11.19 0.19 8.74
CA LEU A 118 -12.16 1.19 9.22
C LEU A 118 -13.38 0.56 9.89
N LEU A 119 -13.79 -0.63 9.45
CA LEU A 119 -15.06 -1.24 9.86
C LEU A 119 -14.91 -2.55 10.65
N LEU A 120 -13.83 -3.30 10.43
CA LEU A 120 -13.68 -4.69 10.93
C LEU A 120 -12.49 -4.88 11.88
N SER A 121 -11.68 -3.85 12.09
CA SER A 121 -10.46 -3.91 12.90
C SER A 121 -10.53 -2.99 14.12
N PRO A 122 -9.84 -3.35 15.21
CA PRO A 122 -9.69 -2.49 16.38
C PRO A 122 -8.86 -1.24 16.03
N PRO A 123 -8.86 -0.21 16.89
CA PRO A 123 -8.10 1.01 16.65
C PRO A 123 -6.61 0.72 16.45
N TRP A 124 -6.01 1.51 15.56
CA TRP A 124 -4.60 1.44 15.26
C TRP A 124 -3.76 1.65 16.54
N THR A 125 -2.79 0.77 16.78
CA THR A 125 -2.04 0.71 18.03
C THR A 125 -0.77 1.56 18.08
N ILE A 126 -0.31 2.09 16.94
CA ILE A 126 0.95 2.85 16.86
C ILE A 126 0.70 4.35 16.76
N SER A 127 1.50 5.15 17.45
CA SER A 127 1.48 6.61 17.32
C SER A 127 2.26 7.07 16.07
N ILE A 128 2.22 8.37 15.78
CA ILE A 128 2.83 8.96 14.57
C ILE A 128 4.34 8.71 14.46
N VAL A 129 5.08 8.73 15.58
CA VAL A 129 6.54 8.56 15.57
C VAL A 129 6.95 7.12 15.18
N PRO A 130 6.40 6.06 15.81
CA PRO A 130 6.59 4.70 15.31
C PRO A 130 6.11 4.49 13.87
N ALA A 131 5.03 5.17 13.44
CA ALA A 131 4.56 5.10 12.05
C ALA A 131 5.59 5.68 11.05
N LEU A 132 6.21 6.80 11.39
CA LEU A 132 7.32 7.38 10.61
C LEU A 132 8.52 6.42 10.57
N GLY A 133 8.93 5.89 11.73
CA GLY A 133 10.05 4.94 11.82
C GLY A 133 9.81 3.67 11.00
N LEU A 134 8.60 3.10 11.08
CA LEU A 134 8.18 1.96 10.27
C LEU A 134 8.23 2.31 8.77
N SER A 135 7.73 3.49 8.40
CA SER A 135 7.70 3.93 7.01
C SER A 135 9.08 4.11 6.40
N SER A 136 9.98 4.74 7.14
CA SER A 136 11.38 4.87 6.75
C SER A 136 12.07 3.50 6.65
N THR A 137 11.80 2.60 7.60
CA THR A 137 12.38 1.24 7.60
C THR A 137 11.96 0.46 6.36
N ILE A 138 10.67 0.47 6.01
CA ILE A 138 10.17 -0.21 4.81
C ILE A 138 10.78 0.40 3.54
N ALA A 139 10.80 1.74 3.42
CA ALA A 139 11.36 2.42 2.25
C ALA A 139 12.86 2.10 2.07
N LEU A 140 13.65 2.17 3.14
CA LEU A 140 15.08 1.83 3.11
C LEU A 140 15.32 0.35 2.83
N SER A 141 14.52 -0.54 3.43
CA SER A 141 14.63 -1.99 3.19
C SER A 141 14.35 -2.31 1.72
N TYR A 142 13.31 -1.70 1.15
CA TYR A 142 12.99 -1.88 -0.25
C TYR A 142 14.04 -1.26 -1.18
N TRP A 143 14.65 -0.12 -0.81
CA TRP A 143 15.79 0.44 -1.54
C TRP A 143 16.93 -0.57 -1.58
N VAL A 144 17.41 -1.01 -0.41
CA VAL A 144 18.52 -1.96 -0.32
C VAL A 144 18.23 -3.22 -1.14
N TRP A 145 16.99 -3.71 -1.09
CA TRP A 145 16.55 -4.85 -1.87
C TRP A 145 16.59 -4.59 -3.39
N ILE A 146 16.07 -3.45 -3.86
CA ILE A 146 16.00 -3.17 -5.30
C ILE A 146 17.39 -2.96 -5.91
N GLU A 147 18.30 -2.30 -5.18
CA GLU A 147 19.70 -2.14 -5.61
C GLU A 147 20.45 -3.49 -5.62
N ARG A 148 20.11 -4.38 -4.69
CA ARG A 148 20.62 -5.76 -4.70
C ARG A 148 20.15 -6.52 -5.93
N CYS A 149 18.87 -6.41 -6.30
CA CYS A 149 18.33 -6.99 -7.53
C CYS A 149 19.02 -6.40 -8.76
N TYR A 150 19.18 -5.08 -8.82
CA TYR A 150 19.90 -4.41 -9.92
C TYR A 150 21.34 -4.92 -10.07
N LYS A 151 22.07 -5.09 -8.96
CA LYS A 151 23.45 -5.60 -8.97
C LYS A 151 23.58 -6.97 -9.65
N TYR A 152 22.58 -7.84 -9.53
CA TYR A 152 22.60 -9.18 -10.13
C TYR A 152 21.93 -9.24 -11.51
N ASN A 153 20.88 -8.46 -11.72
CA ASN A 153 20.07 -8.53 -12.93
C ASN A 153 20.57 -7.58 -14.02
N GLY A 154 21.21 -6.46 -13.64
CA GLY A 154 21.67 -5.40 -14.55
C GLY A 154 20.58 -4.44 -15.01
N TRP A 155 19.36 -4.53 -14.50
CA TRP A 155 18.21 -3.69 -14.86
C TRP A 155 17.27 -3.48 -13.66
N TYR A 156 16.50 -2.39 -13.66
CA TYR A 156 15.49 -2.12 -12.64
C TYR A 156 14.09 -2.56 -13.09
N PRO A 157 13.24 -3.09 -12.18
CA PRO A 157 11.87 -3.48 -12.54
C PRO A 157 10.96 -2.31 -12.86
N TYR A 158 11.32 -1.09 -12.46
CA TYR A 158 10.59 0.13 -12.77
C TYR A 158 11.45 1.03 -13.67
N PRO A 159 11.02 1.34 -14.90
CA PRO A 159 11.79 2.18 -15.83
C PRO A 159 12.17 3.55 -15.28
N ILE A 160 11.41 4.11 -14.33
CA ILE A 160 11.70 5.40 -13.70
C ILE A 160 13.06 5.41 -12.99
N PHE A 161 13.52 4.29 -12.43
CA PHE A 161 14.81 4.22 -11.74
C PHE A 161 16.00 4.35 -12.68
N GLU A 162 15.84 3.97 -13.95
CA GLU A 162 16.88 4.15 -14.98
C GLU A 162 16.87 5.58 -15.56
N GLN A 163 15.72 6.24 -15.54
CA GLN A 163 15.55 7.60 -16.06
C GLN A 163 16.06 8.68 -15.10
N VAL A 164 16.16 8.38 -13.81
CA VAL A 164 16.62 9.32 -12.79
C VAL A 164 18.03 8.97 -12.29
N ARG A 165 18.86 10.00 -12.05
CA ARG A 165 20.16 9.84 -11.40
C ARG A 165 19.99 9.44 -9.92
N PHE A 166 21.09 9.12 -9.25
CA PHE A 166 21.10 8.75 -7.83
C PHE A 166 20.28 9.70 -6.95
N GLU A 167 20.49 11.02 -7.07
CA GLU A 167 19.72 12.05 -6.34
C GLU A 167 18.20 11.95 -6.57
N GLY A 168 17.79 11.64 -7.79
CA GLY A 168 16.37 11.43 -8.11
C GLY A 168 15.80 10.18 -7.44
N ARG A 169 16.61 9.12 -7.29
CA ARG A 169 16.21 7.92 -6.53
C ARG A 169 16.08 8.24 -5.04
N VAL A 170 17.02 9.01 -4.47
CA VAL A 170 16.92 9.53 -3.09
C VAL A 170 15.58 10.25 -2.91
N GLY A 171 15.26 11.18 -3.81
CA GLY A 171 14.00 11.90 -3.81
C GLY A 171 12.78 10.98 -3.88
N LEU A 172 12.77 9.99 -4.78
CA LEU A 172 11.65 9.04 -4.93
C LEU A 172 11.39 8.24 -3.65
N PHE A 173 12.44 7.71 -3.03
CA PHE A 173 12.30 6.93 -1.80
C PHE A 173 11.90 7.79 -0.60
N LEU A 174 12.48 9.00 -0.48
CA LEU A 174 12.11 9.96 0.55
C LEU A 174 10.64 10.37 0.43
N MET A 175 10.20 10.74 -0.77
CA MET A 175 8.79 11.10 -1.02
C MET A 175 7.85 9.92 -0.77
N SER A 176 8.25 8.70 -1.14
CA SER A 176 7.46 7.49 -0.85
C SER A 176 7.31 7.26 0.65
N ALA A 177 8.38 7.44 1.43
CA ALA A 177 8.32 7.34 2.90
C ALA A 177 7.39 8.39 3.50
N ILE A 178 7.43 9.64 3.00
CA ILE A 178 6.54 10.73 3.43
C ILE A 178 5.08 10.40 3.09
N VAL A 179 4.79 9.99 1.85
CA VAL A 179 3.43 9.62 1.42
C VAL A 179 2.89 8.48 2.27
N MET A 180 3.69 7.47 2.60
CA MET A 180 3.25 6.36 3.45
C MET A 180 2.99 6.80 4.91
N ALA A 181 3.83 7.67 5.46
CA ALA A 181 3.64 8.22 6.79
C ALA A 181 2.38 9.09 6.88
N LEU A 182 2.17 9.98 5.90
CA LEU A 182 0.96 10.79 5.79
C LEU A 182 -0.27 9.90 5.63
N SER A 183 -0.19 8.87 4.79
CA SER A 183 -1.27 7.89 4.63
C SER A 183 -1.61 7.25 5.98
N THR A 184 -0.61 6.79 6.74
CA THR A 184 -0.82 6.22 8.08
C THR A 184 -1.51 7.20 9.02
N ALA A 185 -1.06 8.47 9.06
CA ALA A 185 -1.67 9.51 9.86
C ALA A 185 -3.14 9.78 9.46
N THR A 186 -3.41 9.90 8.16
CA THR A 186 -4.75 10.11 7.62
C THR A 186 -5.66 8.94 7.96
N LEU A 187 -5.18 7.71 7.90
CA LEU A 187 -5.98 6.53 8.23
C LEU A 187 -6.30 6.44 9.72
N GLN A 188 -5.35 6.80 10.60
CA GLN A 188 -5.64 6.91 12.04
C GLN A 188 -6.71 7.95 12.33
N TRP A 189 -6.61 9.11 11.66
CA TRP A 189 -7.61 10.16 11.77
C TRP A 189 -8.98 9.72 11.26
N LEU A 190 -9.04 9.10 10.06
CA LEU A 190 -10.27 8.56 9.48
C LEU A 190 -10.90 7.50 10.38
N TYR A 191 -10.11 6.58 10.92
CA TYR A 191 -10.59 5.55 11.82
C TYR A 191 -11.32 6.16 13.02
N GLY A 192 -10.71 7.15 13.68
CA GLY A 192 -11.34 7.77 14.84
C GLY A 192 -12.52 8.70 14.49
N ARG A 193 -12.61 9.20 13.25
CA ARG A 193 -13.81 9.87 12.74
C ARG A 193 -14.96 8.89 12.50
N VAL A 194 -14.68 7.72 11.93
CA VAL A 194 -15.69 6.69 11.63
C VAL A 194 -16.17 5.96 12.88
N ASN A 195 -15.27 5.70 13.84
CA ASN A 195 -15.55 4.88 15.03
C ASN A 195 -15.73 5.68 16.33
N GLY A 196 -15.54 7.00 16.31
CA GLY A 196 -15.66 7.87 17.48
C GLY A 196 -14.46 7.78 18.43
N PHE A 197 -13.60 8.81 18.45
CA PHE A 197 -12.60 8.98 19.49
C PHE A 197 -13.27 9.14 20.88
N GLY A 198 -12.83 8.39 21.89
CA GLY A 198 -13.17 8.68 23.30
C GLY A 198 -13.92 7.61 24.12
N THR A 199 -13.93 6.34 23.70
CA THR A 199 -14.42 5.28 24.61
C THR A 199 -13.31 4.85 25.56
N ALA A 200 -13.53 5.01 26.87
CA ALA A 200 -12.60 4.71 27.95
C ALA A 200 -12.25 3.21 28.12
N SER A 201 -12.66 2.37 27.17
CA SER A 201 -12.47 0.94 27.21
C SER A 201 -11.13 0.57 26.58
N LYS A 202 -10.27 -0.15 27.33
CA LYS A 202 -9.04 -0.73 26.77
C LYS A 202 -9.39 -1.58 25.53
N PRO A 203 -8.67 -1.43 24.40
CA PRO A 203 -8.88 -2.26 23.22
C PRO A 203 -8.78 -3.75 23.59
N LYS A 204 -9.82 -4.54 23.31
CA LYS A 204 -9.79 -6.00 23.47
C LYS A 204 -9.63 -6.64 22.10
N ALA A 205 -8.51 -7.30 21.86
CA ALA A 205 -8.23 -8.05 20.64
C ALA A 205 -8.97 -9.40 20.66
N ARG A 206 -10.30 -9.39 20.43
CA ARG A 206 -11.08 -10.61 20.20
C ARG A 206 -12.03 -10.43 19.01
N PRO A 207 -12.25 -11.47 18.18
CA PRO A 207 -13.28 -11.46 17.15
C PRO A 207 -14.65 -11.08 17.75
N GLY A 208 -15.39 -10.18 17.08
CA GLY A 208 -16.74 -9.76 17.48
C GLY A 208 -16.85 -8.66 18.55
N ALA A 209 -15.74 -8.16 19.13
CA ALA A 209 -15.78 -7.08 20.13
C ALA A 209 -15.79 -5.65 19.55
N LEU A 210 -15.82 -5.51 18.23
CA LEU A 210 -15.58 -4.26 17.50
C LEU A 210 -16.57 -3.13 17.79
N LYS A 211 -17.76 -3.46 18.34
CA LYS A 211 -18.85 -2.50 18.54
C LYS A 211 -19.33 -2.35 20.00
N GLN A 212 -18.63 -2.91 20.98
CA GLN A 212 -19.00 -2.78 22.41
C GLN A 212 -18.56 -1.45 23.06
N ASN A 213 -18.38 -0.41 22.25
CA ASN A 213 -17.93 0.90 22.68
C ASN A 213 -18.96 1.92 22.19
N GLY A 214 -19.86 2.37 23.06
CA GLY A 214 -20.91 3.30 22.63
C GLY A 214 -22.09 3.58 23.56
N THR A 215 -22.07 3.24 24.85
CA THR A 215 -23.04 3.81 25.79
C THR A 215 -22.37 4.88 26.63
N SER A 216 -22.57 6.15 26.22
CA SER A 216 -22.44 7.26 27.15
C SER A 216 -23.29 6.94 28.38
N LYS A 217 -22.70 6.97 29.57
CA LYS A 217 -23.49 7.07 30.80
C LYS A 217 -24.22 8.42 30.77
N GLN A 218 -25.39 8.47 30.15
CA GLN A 218 -26.42 9.37 30.65
C GLN A 218 -27.02 8.68 31.87
N ASN A 219 -26.54 9.05 33.05
CA ASN A 219 -27.26 8.84 34.30
C ASN A 219 -26.93 9.99 35.24
N GLY A 220 -27.94 10.81 35.49
CA GLY A 220 -27.90 11.90 36.47
C GLY A 220 -29.19 12.72 36.44
N GLY A 221 -30.34 12.07 36.31
CA GLY A 221 -31.61 12.66 36.72
C GLY A 221 -31.84 12.33 38.19
N LEU A 222 -31.79 13.37 39.03
CA LEU A 222 -32.71 13.71 40.12
C LEU A 222 -32.33 15.11 40.62
#